data_AF-A0A2E4CC50-F1
#
_entry.id   AF-A0A2E4CC50-F1
#
_cell.length_a   1.000
_cell.length_b   1.000
_cell.length_c   1.000
_cell.angle_alpha   90.00
_cell.angle_beta   90.00
_cell.angle_gamma   90.00
#
_symmetry.space_group_name_H-M   'P 1'
#
loop_
_entity.id
_entity.type
_entity.pdbx_description
1 polymer ?
#
loop_
_entity_poly.entity_id
_entity_poly.type
_entity_poly.pdbx_seq_one_letter_code
_entity_poly.pdbx_strand_id
1 'polypeptide(L)'
;MARMIREDVEAISRIWFMDLENNQSKQELLSKYPSFLKVCDERDQRIDFHALRHTCGVWLALSGVHAKTIQSIMRHKDVKLTLETYGHLFQSTEREALDKLGQLTA
;
A
#
# COMPACT_ATOMS: atom_id res chain seq x y z
N MET A 1 1.27 7.31 20.14
CA MET A 1 2.11 7.41 18.92
C MET A 1 1.26 7.47 17.65
N ALA A 2 0.26 6.61 17.45
CA ALA A 2 -0.67 6.70 16.30
C ALA A 2 -1.60 7.94 16.30
N ARG A 3 -1.68 8.69 17.42
CA ARG A 3 -2.46 9.93 17.53
C ARG A 3 -1.94 11.01 16.58
N MET A 4 -0.62 11.22 16.53
CA MET A 4 0.03 12.21 15.66
C MET A 4 -0.33 11.99 14.18
N ILE A 5 -0.23 10.75 13.70
CA ILE A 5 -0.57 10.40 12.30
C ILE A 5 -2.04 10.73 12.00
N ARG A 6 -2.96 10.44 12.93
CA ARG A 6 -4.38 10.77 12.73
C ARG A 6 -4.61 12.27 12.72
N GLU A 7 -3.98 13.00 13.62
CA GLU A 7 -4.04 14.47 13.68
C GLU A 7 -3.48 15.10 12.40
N ASP A 8 -2.36 14.58 11.88
CA ASP A 8 -1.75 15.03 10.63
C ASP A 8 -2.68 14.75 9.44
N VAL A 9 -3.26 13.54 9.36
CA VAL A 9 -4.23 13.18 8.31
C VAL A 9 -5.45 14.10 8.38
N GLU A 10 -6.01 14.35 9.56
CA GLU A 10 -7.14 15.28 9.74
C GLU A 10 -6.79 16.72 9.37
N ALA A 11 -5.58 17.19 9.71
CA ALA A 11 -5.10 18.52 9.34
C ALA A 11 -4.97 18.67 7.82
N ILE A 12 -4.33 17.70 7.17
CA ILE A 12 -4.16 17.67 5.71
C ILE A 12 -5.52 17.56 5.02
N SER A 13 -6.40 16.69 5.53
CA SER A 13 -7.76 16.49 5.01
C SER A 13 -8.54 17.80 5.01
N ARG A 14 -8.51 18.54 6.12
CA ARG A 14 -9.12 19.89 6.21
C ARG A 14 -8.57 20.86 5.17
N ILE A 15 -7.25 21.01 5.09
CA ILE A 15 -6.61 21.92 4.13
C ILE A 15 -6.98 21.52 2.69
N TRP A 16 -6.92 20.23 2.39
CA TRP A 16 -7.23 19.72 1.06
C TRP A 16 -8.69 19.97 0.66
N PHE A 17 -9.60 19.85 1.64
CA PHE A 17 -11.03 20.09 1.48
C PHE A 17 -11.43 21.56 1.34
N MET A 18 -10.64 22.50 1.87
CA MET A 18 -10.90 23.94 1.69
C MET A 18 -10.83 24.37 0.21
N ASP A 19 -10.05 23.68 -0.60
CA ASP A 19 -9.85 23.98 -2.03
C ASP A 19 -10.70 23.09 -2.96
N LEU A 20 -11.71 22.37 -2.43
CA LEU A 20 -12.52 21.42 -3.20
C LEU A 20 -13.46 22.07 -4.21
N GLU A 21 -14.14 23.14 -3.81
CA GLU A 21 -15.20 23.75 -4.62
C GLU A 21 -14.64 24.32 -5.93
N ASN A 22 -13.37 24.72 -5.91
CA ASN A 22 -12.68 25.34 -7.03
C ASN A 22 -11.94 24.33 -7.94
N ASN A 23 -12.00 23.02 -7.64
CA ASN A 23 -11.23 22.01 -8.36
C ASN A 23 -12.09 20.79 -8.73
N GLN A 24 -12.54 20.76 -9.99
CA GLN A 24 -13.35 19.66 -10.53
C GLN A 24 -12.67 18.30 -10.42
N SER A 25 -11.35 18.22 -10.61
CA SER A 25 -10.60 16.96 -10.48
C SER A 25 -10.66 16.42 -9.05
N LYS A 26 -10.63 17.29 -8.04
CA LYS A 26 -10.78 16.86 -6.64
C LYS A 26 -12.20 16.36 -6.34
N GLN A 27 -13.22 16.96 -6.95
CA GLN A 27 -14.62 16.49 -6.81
C GLN A 27 -14.80 15.11 -7.45
N GLU A 28 -14.22 14.89 -8.63
CA GLU A 28 -14.22 13.59 -9.29
C GLU A 28 -13.52 12.52 -8.44
N LEU A 29 -12.37 12.86 -7.85
CA LEU A 29 -11.66 11.96 -6.95
C LEU A 29 -12.48 11.57 -5.73
N LEU A 30 -13.24 12.51 -5.13
CA LEU A 30 -14.11 12.22 -3.99
C LEU A 30 -15.33 11.39 -4.36
N SER A 31 -15.91 11.63 -5.53
CA SER A 31 -16.98 10.79 -6.08
C SER A 31 -16.52 9.34 -6.25
N LYS A 32 -15.28 9.16 -6.74
CA LYS A 32 -14.69 7.84 -6.97
C LYS A 32 -14.20 7.18 -5.67
N TYR A 33 -13.68 7.97 -4.73
CA TYR A 33 -13.06 7.50 -3.49
C TYR A 33 -13.58 8.32 -2.30
N PRO A 34 -14.77 7.97 -1.77
CA PRO A 34 -15.41 8.71 -0.68
C PRO A 34 -14.66 8.65 0.67
N SER A 35 -13.75 7.68 0.83
CA SER A 35 -12.85 7.54 1.99
C SER A 35 -11.49 8.23 1.80
N PHE A 36 -11.29 8.96 0.69
CA PHE A 36 -10.02 9.63 0.41
C PHE A 36 -9.63 10.62 1.52
N LEU A 37 -8.38 10.49 2.00
CA LEU A 37 -7.81 11.29 3.10
C LEU A 37 -8.65 11.30 4.39
N LYS A 38 -9.39 10.22 4.66
CA LYS A 38 -10.05 10.00 5.95
C LYS A 38 -9.25 9.04 6.81
N VAL A 39 -9.36 9.20 8.13
CA VAL A 39 -8.72 8.32 9.11
C VAL A 39 -9.36 6.93 9.15
N CYS A 40 -10.66 6.86 8.87
CA CYS A 40 -11.42 5.61 8.79
C CYS A 40 -12.00 5.43 7.40
N ASP A 41 -12.03 4.19 6.92
CA ASP A 41 -12.73 3.82 5.69
C ASP A 41 -14.19 3.38 5.96
N GLU A 42 -14.89 2.95 4.91
CA GLU A 42 -16.29 2.48 4.98
C GLU A 42 -16.45 1.15 5.75
N ARG A 43 -15.35 0.45 6.00
CA ARG A 43 -15.30 -0.84 6.72
C ARG A 43 -14.87 -0.65 8.18
N ASP A 44 -14.85 0.60 8.67
CA ASP A 44 -14.37 1.00 10.00
C ASP A 44 -12.90 0.62 10.25
N GLN A 45 -12.11 0.46 9.19
CA GLN A 45 -10.67 0.26 9.29
C GLN A 45 -9.98 1.60 9.49
N ARG A 46 -8.98 1.62 10.39
CA ARG A 46 -8.30 2.85 10.79
C ARG A 46 -6.87 2.87 10.32
N ILE A 47 -6.37 4.05 9.98
CA ILE A 47 -4.94 4.25 9.73
C ILE A 47 -4.17 4.18 11.04
N ASP A 48 -3.24 3.22 11.11
CA ASP A 48 -2.26 3.08 12.17
C ASP A 48 -0.90 2.61 11.61
N PHE A 49 0.08 2.39 12.49
CA PHE A 49 1.41 1.92 12.07
C PHE A 49 1.39 0.53 11.44
N HIS A 50 0.43 -0.32 11.80
CA HIS A 50 0.31 -1.65 11.23
C HIS A 50 -0.21 -1.57 9.79
N ALA A 51 -1.21 -0.73 9.53
CA ALA A 51 -1.68 -0.42 8.18
C ALA A 51 -0.54 0.12 7.30
N LEU A 52 0.25 1.10 7.80
CA LEU A 52 1.41 1.63 7.08
C LEU A 52 2.47 0.57 6.77
N ARG A 53 2.73 -0.32 7.73
CA ARG A 53 3.64 -1.45 7.57
C ARG A 53 3.14 -2.43 6.50
N HIS A 54 1.84 -2.69 6.47
CA HIS A 54 1.22 -3.49 5.41
C HIS A 54 1.37 -2.85 4.04
N THR A 55 1.06 -1.55 3.91
CA THR A 55 1.25 -0.81 2.65
C THR A 55 2.69 -0.87 2.16
N CYS A 56 3.66 -0.68 3.05
CA CYS A 56 5.08 -0.79 2.70
C CYS A 56 5.44 -2.19 2.17
N GLY A 57 4.93 -3.26 2.80
CA GLY A 57 5.18 -4.63 2.33
C GLY A 57 4.54 -4.94 0.98
N VAL A 58 3.31 -4.45 0.75
CA VAL A 58 2.62 -4.55 -0.55
C VAL A 58 3.43 -3.85 -1.63
N TRP A 59 3.92 -2.62 -1.40
CA TRP A 59 4.69 -1.88 -2.39
C TRP A 59 6.03 -2.53 -2.72
N LEU A 60 6.73 -3.08 -1.72
CA LEU A 60 7.95 -3.84 -1.96
C LEU A 60 7.68 -5.09 -2.79
N ALA A 61 6.60 -5.82 -2.51
CA ALA A 61 6.21 -7.01 -3.26
C ALA A 61 5.84 -6.67 -4.72
N LEU A 62 5.02 -5.62 -4.92
CA LEU A 62 4.64 -5.13 -6.24
C LEU A 62 5.83 -4.62 -7.07
N SER A 63 6.88 -4.13 -6.40
CA SER A 63 8.13 -3.71 -7.04
C SER A 63 9.04 -4.89 -7.43
N GLY A 64 8.58 -6.14 -7.24
CA GLY A 64 9.34 -7.36 -7.57
C GLY A 64 10.49 -7.68 -6.60
N VAL A 65 10.50 -7.08 -5.40
CA VAL A 65 11.54 -7.36 -4.41
C VAL A 65 11.37 -8.77 -3.84
N HIS A 66 12.45 -9.56 -3.83
CA HIS A 66 12.39 -10.93 -3.31
C HIS A 66 11.92 -10.99 -1.85
N ALA A 67 11.07 -11.98 -1.53
CA ALA A 67 10.42 -12.14 -0.23
C ALA A 67 11.39 -12.15 0.97
N LYS A 68 12.61 -12.64 0.79
CA LYS A 68 13.65 -12.63 1.83
C LYS A 68 14.10 -11.21 2.20
N THR A 69 14.21 -10.33 1.21
CA THR A 69 14.58 -8.93 1.42
C THR A 69 13.45 -8.19 2.13
N ILE A 70 12.19 -8.42 1.71
CA ILE A 70 11.01 -7.88 2.39
C ILE A 70 10.95 -8.37 3.84
N GLN A 71 11.21 -9.66 4.09
CA GLN A 71 11.29 -10.21 5.44
C GLN A 71 12.30 -9.44 6.31
N SER A 72 13.49 -9.13 5.76
CA SER A 72 14.53 -8.38 6.46
C SER A 72 14.11 -6.94 6.77
N ILE A 73 13.57 -6.23 5.78
CA ILE A 73 13.07 -4.85 5.93
C ILE A 73 11.96 -4.78 6.98
N MET A 74 11.02 -5.73 6.91
CA MET A 74 9.93 -5.83 7.88
C MET A 74 10.41 -6.34 9.24
N ARG A 75 11.57 -6.99 9.33
CA ARG A 75 12.05 -7.68 10.54
C ARG A 75 11.10 -8.81 10.97
N HIS A 76 10.53 -9.53 10.01
CA HIS A 76 9.77 -10.74 10.30
C HIS A 76 10.71 -11.87 10.68
N LYS A 77 10.42 -12.54 11.80
CA LYS A 77 11.22 -13.68 12.27
C LYS A 77 11.18 -14.84 11.28
N ASP A 78 10.02 -15.10 10.70
CA ASP A 78 9.79 -16.15 9.72
C ASP A 78 9.45 -15.55 8.35
N VAL A 79 10.02 -16.12 7.29
CA VAL A 79 9.69 -15.78 5.90
C VAL A 79 8.26 -16.22 5.55
N LYS A 80 7.74 -17.28 6.21
CA LYS A 80 6.37 -17.76 6.02
C LYS A 80 5.36 -16.64 6.25
N LEU A 81 5.51 -15.85 7.31
CA LEU A 81 4.62 -14.72 7.59
C LEU A 81 4.59 -13.72 6.42
N THR A 82 5.75 -13.41 5.83
CA THR A 82 5.85 -12.51 4.67
C THR A 82 5.19 -13.12 3.44
N LEU A 83 5.40 -14.41 3.19
CA LEU A 83 4.82 -15.12 2.03
C LEU A 83 3.32 -15.38 2.19
N GLU A 84 2.81 -15.64 3.38
CA GLU A 84 1.37 -15.76 3.65
C GLU A 84 0.68 -14.42 3.43
N THR A 85 1.32 -13.32 3.83
CA THR A 85 0.74 -11.97 3.71
C THR A 85 0.81 -11.43 2.27
N TYR A 86 1.96 -11.56 1.59
CA TYR A 86 2.22 -10.91 0.31
C TYR A 86 2.41 -11.88 -0.86
N GLY A 87 2.36 -13.19 -0.61
CA GLY A 87 2.64 -14.26 -1.59
C GLY A 87 1.87 -14.12 -2.90
N HIS A 88 0.59 -13.78 -2.79
CA HIS A 88 -0.31 -13.59 -3.92
C HIS A 88 0.13 -12.48 -4.88
N LEU A 89 0.93 -11.52 -4.42
CA LEU A 89 1.44 -10.41 -5.25
C LEU A 89 2.63 -10.82 -6.12
N PHE A 90 3.29 -11.95 -5.82
CA PHE A 90 4.43 -12.45 -6.59
C PHE A 90 4.03 -13.33 -7.78
N GLN A 91 2.73 -13.61 -7.99
CA GLN A 91 2.27 -14.42 -9.12
C GLN A 91 2.61 -13.80 -10.48
N SER A 92 2.69 -12.46 -10.56
CA SER A 92 3.18 -11.76 -11.75
C SER A 92 4.67 -12.03 -12.02
N THR A 93 5.46 -12.29 -10.97
CA THR A 93 6.90 -12.57 -11.05
C THR A 93 7.18 -13.96 -11.61
N GLU A 94 6.28 -14.94 -11.44
CA GLU A 94 6.46 -16.28 -12.01
C GLU A 94 6.47 -16.25 -13.55
N ARG A 95 5.55 -15.49 -14.14
CA ARG A 95 5.50 -15.30 -15.60
C ARG A 95 6.75 -14.60 -16.12
N GLU A 96 7.19 -13.57 -15.42
CA GLU A 96 8.40 -12.82 -15.77
C GLU A 96 9.68 -13.67 -15.64
N ALA A 97 9.72 -14.61 -14.69
CA ALA A 97 10.82 -15.56 -14.54
C ALA A 97 10.85 -16.59 -15.70
N LEU A 98 9.68 -17.05 -16.15
CA LEU A 98 9.57 -17.93 -17.32
C LEU A 98 9.97 -17.21 -18.61
N ASP A 99 9.58 -15.94 -18.78
CA ASP A 99 10.00 -15.13 -19.93
C ASP A 99 11.53 -14.96 -19.96
N LYS A 100 12.16 -14.71 -18.81
CA LYS A 100 13.63 -14.64 -18.69
C LYS A 100 14.30 -15.98 -18.99
N LEU A 101 13.71 -17.10 -18.59
CA LEU A 101 14.21 -18.42 -18.93
C LEU A 101 14.15 -18.67 -20.44
N GLY A 102 13.04 -18.30 -21.09
CA GLY A 102 12.86 -18.42 -22.54
C GLY A 102 13.91 -17.64 -23.34
N GLN A 103 14.29 -16.44 -22.86
CA GLN A 103 15.34 -15.61 -23.47
C GLN A 103 16.75 -16.21 -23.37
N LEU A 104 17.01 -17.08 -22.40
CA LEU A 104 18.31 -17.74 -22.25
C LEU A 104 18.44 -18.99 -23.12
N THR A 105 17.32 -19.55 -23.57
CA THR A 105 17.26 -20.78 -24.37
C THR A 105 16.98 -20.54 -25.86
N ALA A 106 16.70 -19.30 -26.26
CA ALA A 106 16.48 -18.86 -27.64
C ALA A 106 17.77 -18.26 -28.23
#